data_AF-A0A2H6K992-F1
#
_entry.id   AF-A0A2H6K992-F1
#
_cell.length_a   1.000
_cell.length_b   1.000
_cell.length_c   1.000
_cell.angle_alpha   90.00
_cell.angle_beta   90.00
_cell.angle_gamma   90.00
#
_symmetry.space_group_name_H-M   'P 1'
#
loop_
_entity.id
_entity.type
_entity.pdbx_description
1 polymer ?
#
loop_
_entity_poly.entity_id
_entity_poly.type
_entity_poly.pdbx_seq_one_letter_code
_entity_poly.pdbx_strand_id
1 'polypeptide(L)'
;MVYDSLTDAPRDFREGIDWLVALKGTDAEKNLAALGAAAYRFLSEKPDDSNQLPAYKKVELITKEFLEQEGLKNRRPIKLMLSRFNTPRDEKPDSIAPFFGDFDGRVDGEYANEWRITAENIAARLTKSVNACEKFLKDIQVPGKYKSAYSSEATWSGSCSKKPEECAAVFVGIAPMLYTGLVSLWEATDADTFEWLPSRAQKDLEALLKALRYAKPECRSKMRRSDVVKALSGVGIDVLDTLHLFADFWAIYGSGNEGPVGVESVKAEEHVEAGESAENLRC
;
A
#
# COMPACT_ATOMS: atom_id res chain seq x y z
N MET A 1 -3.94 11.41 -12.76
CA MET A 1 -4.84 10.45 -13.44
C MET A 1 -5.86 10.03 -12.42
N VAL A 2 -7.13 9.87 -12.79
CA VAL A 2 -8.15 9.28 -11.92
C VAL A 2 -8.32 7.84 -12.40
N TYR A 3 -8.33 6.89 -11.47
CA TYR A 3 -8.53 5.47 -11.76
C TYR A 3 -10.03 5.17 -11.83
N ASP A 4 -10.44 4.45 -12.85
CA ASP A 4 -11.83 4.03 -13.06
C ASP A 4 -12.06 2.57 -12.66
N SER A 5 -11.01 1.87 -12.20
CA SER A 5 -11.10 0.48 -11.75
C SER A 5 -10.33 0.20 -10.46
N LEU A 6 -10.89 -0.64 -9.58
CA LEU A 6 -10.21 -1.20 -8.41
C LEU A 6 -9.13 -2.24 -8.77
N THR A 7 -9.03 -2.65 -10.04
CA THR A 7 -7.89 -3.45 -10.52
C THR A 7 -6.66 -2.61 -10.85
N ASP A 8 -6.83 -1.28 -10.94
CA ASP A 8 -5.68 -0.39 -11.07
C ASP A 8 -5.01 -0.25 -9.72
N ALA A 9 -3.68 -0.46 -9.72
CA ALA A 9 -2.90 -0.51 -8.50
C ALA A 9 -2.54 0.92 -8.03
N PRO A 10 -2.79 1.25 -6.75
CA PRO A 10 -2.26 2.46 -6.12
C PRO A 10 -0.74 2.56 -6.23
N ARG A 11 -0.23 3.77 -6.50
CA ARG A 11 1.21 4.06 -6.60
C ARG A 11 1.82 4.69 -5.37
N ASP A 12 0.98 5.16 -4.46
CA ASP A 12 1.41 5.76 -3.22
C ASP A 12 0.38 5.55 -2.11
N PHE A 13 0.79 5.86 -0.88
CA PHE A 13 -0.02 5.65 0.31
C PHE A 13 -1.40 6.34 0.23
N ARG A 14 -1.49 7.56 -0.31
CA ARG A 14 -2.76 8.25 -0.44
C ARG A 14 -3.66 7.51 -1.41
N GLU A 15 -3.16 7.13 -2.57
CA GLU A 15 -3.92 6.33 -3.54
C GLU A 15 -4.37 5.00 -2.91
N GLY A 16 -3.57 4.39 -2.04
CA GLY A 16 -3.93 3.17 -1.31
C GLY A 16 -5.11 3.39 -0.35
N ILE A 17 -5.12 4.51 0.37
CA ILE A 17 -6.26 4.89 1.22
C ILE A 17 -7.50 5.19 0.38
N ASP A 18 -7.35 5.89 -0.74
CA ASP A 18 -8.44 6.15 -1.68
C ASP A 18 -9.04 4.85 -2.23
N TRP A 19 -8.21 3.87 -2.58
CA TRP A 19 -8.64 2.56 -3.05
C TRP A 19 -9.49 1.83 -2.00
N LEU A 20 -9.06 1.84 -0.73
CA LEU A 20 -9.83 1.24 0.37
C LEU A 20 -11.19 1.93 0.58
N VAL A 21 -11.25 3.25 0.40
CA VAL A 21 -12.51 4.00 0.51
C VAL A 21 -13.43 3.72 -0.69
N ALA A 22 -12.88 3.67 -1.91
CA ALA A 22 -13.62 3.35 -3.12
C ALA A 22 -14.24 1.95 -3.07
N LEU A 23 -13.52 0.98 -2.49
CA LEU A 23 -13.99 -0.39 -2.28
C LEU A 23 -15.34 -0.47 -1.56
N LYS A 24 -15.63 0.46 -0.64
CA LYS A 24 -16.93 0.50 0.06
C LYS A 24 -18.08 0.63 -0.93
N GLY A 25 -17.94 1.47 -1.95
CA GLY A 25 -18.99 1.73 -2.94
C GLY A 25 -20.34 2.06 -2.28
N THR A 26 -21.43 1.55 -2.86
CA THR A 26 -22.80 1.72 -2.34
C THR A 26 -23.21 0.67 -1.31
N ASP A 27 -22.50 -0.45 -1.23
CA ASP A 27 -22.79 -1.58 -0.33
C ASP A 27 -21.47 -2.09 0.28
N ALA A 28 -21.03 -1.39 1.33
CA ALA A 28 -19.73 -1.64 1.95
C ALA A 28 -19.65 -3.05 2.55
N GLU A 29 -20.72 -3.52 3.20
CA GLU A 29 -20.73 -4.83 3.84
C GLU A 29 -20.53 -5.94 2.81
N LYS A 30 -21.30 -5.92 1.73
CA LYS A 30 -21.19 -6.93 0.67
C LYS A 30 -19.84 -6.89 -0.03
N ASN A 31 -19.34 -5.69 -0.36
CA ASN A 31 -18.08 -5.53 -1.08
C ASN A 31 -16.88 -5.99 -0.23
N LEU A 32 -16.87 -5.65 1.06
CA LEU A 32 -15.80 -6.06 1.98
C LEU A 32 -15.87 -7.56 2.30
N ALA A 33 -17.06 -8.15 2.39
CA ALA A 33 -17.22 -9.59 2.50
C ALA A 33 -16.68 -10.31 1.25
N ALA A 34 -16.98 -9.78 0.05
CA ALA A 34 -16.51 -10.35 -1.20
C ALA A 34 -14.98 -10.23 -1.36
N LEU A 35 -14.38 -9.08 -1.00
CA LEU A 35 -12.93 -8.96 -0.95
C LEU A 35 -12.32 -9.92 0.08
N GLY A 36 -12.94 -10.04 1.26
CA GLY A 36 -12.44 -10.93 2.30
C GLY A 36 -12.42 -12.39 1.87
N ALA A 37 -13.47 -12.86 1.19
CA ALA A 37 -13.49 -14.19 0.59
C ALA A 37 -12.43 -14.36 -0.51
N ALA A 38 -12.25 -13.34 -1.35
CA ALA A 38 -11.24 -13.35 -2.42
C ALA A 38 -9.81 -13.38 -1.86
N ALA A 39 -9.53 -12.56 -0.85
CA ALA A 39 -8.24 -12.52 -0.15
C ALA A 39 -7.98 -13.84 0.57
N TYR A 40 -8.97 -14.40 1.27
CA TYR A 40 -8.85 -15.72 1.89
C TYR A 40 -8.46 -16.80 0.87
N ARG A 41 -9.14 -16.82 -0.27
CA ARG A 41 -8.84 -17.75 -1.37
C ARG A 41 -7.43 -17.54 -1.92
N PHE A 42 -7.06 -16.28 -2.20
CA PHE A 42 -5.74 -15.91 -2.69
C PHE A 42 -4.61 -16.38 -1.75
N LEU A 43 -4.79 -16.19 -0.43
CA LEU A 43 -3.85 -16.66 0.58
C LEU A 43 -3.81 -18.19 0.69
N SER A 44 -4.97 -18.85 0.58
CA SER A 44 -5.10 -20.31 0.75
C SER A 44 -4.56 -21.10 -0.42
N GLU A 45 -4.70 -20.58 -1.64
CA GLU A 45 -4.25 -21.25 -2.87
C GLU A 45 -2.72 -21.20 -3.04
N LYS A 46 -2.00 -20.42 -2.20
CA LYS A 46 -0.52 -20.31 -2.17
C LYS A 46 0.07 -20.22 -3.59
N PRO A 47 -0.04 -19.06 -4.25
CA PRO A 47 0.48 -18.91 -5.60
C PRO A 47 1.97 -19.24 -5.62
N ASP A 48 2.32 -20.40 -6.19
CA ASP A 48 3.69 -20.74 -6.53
C ASP A 48 4.22 -19.72 -7.56
N ASP A 49 5.54 -19.56 -7.70
CA ASP A 49 6.13 -18.51 -8.54
C ASP A 49 5.63 -18.50 -10.00
N SER A 50 5.27 -19.68 -10.49
CA SER A 50 4.71 -19.90 -11.82
C SER A 50 3.23 -19.51 -11.95
N ASN A 51 2.51 -19.41 -10.84
CA ASN A 51 1.06 -19.18 -10.75
C ASN A 51 0.68 -17.84 -10.09
N GLN A 52 1.64 -17.01 -9.70
CA GLN A 52 1.35 -15.66 -9.23
C GLN A 52 0.65 -14.84 -10.31
N LEU A 53 -0.50 -14.26 -9.97
CA LEU A 53 -1.29 -13.44 -10.89
C LEU A 53 -0.43 -12.28 -11.42
N PRO A 54 -0.43 -11.99 -12.73
CA PRO A 54 0.30 -10.84 -13.29
C PRO A 54 -0.05 -9.51 -12.60
N ALA A 55 -1.30 -9.36 -12.14
CA ALA A 55 -1.73 -8.21 -11.34
C ALA A 55 -0.95 -8.07 -10.03
N TYR A 56 -0.68 -9.18 -9.35
CA TYR A 56 0.07 -9.20 -8.09
C TYR A 56 1.53 -8.76 -8.29
N LYS A 57 2.22 -9.34 -9.28
CA LYS A 57 3.62 -8.95 -9.62
C LYS A 57 3.73 -7.48 -10.00
N LYS A 58 2.74 -6.95 -10.72
CA LYS A 58 2.70 -5.52 -11.05
C LYS A 58 2.58 -4.66 -9.79
N VAL A 59 1.69 -5.04 -8.86
CA VAL A 59 1.51 -4.31 -7.60
C VAL A 59 2.75 -4.45 -6.70
N GLU A 60 3.45 -5.59 -6.75
CA GLU A 60 4.73 -5.81 -6.06
C GLU A 60 5.72 -4.70 -6.36
N LEU A 61 5.99 -4.52 -7.66
CA LEU A 61 6.98 -3.56 -8.14
C LEU A 61 6.59 -2.14 -7.74
N ILE A 62 5.30 -1.79 -7.87
CA ILE A 62 4.79 -0.48 -7.48
C ILE A 62 4.95 -0.24 -5.96
N THR A 63 4.61 -1.24 -5.15
CA THR A 63 4.77 -1.16 -3.69
C THR A 63 6.24 -1.04 -3.31
N LYS A 64 7.14 -1.79 -3.97
CA LYS A 64 8.58 -1.70 -3.75
C LYS A 64 9.12 -0.31 -4.12
N GLU A 65 8.74 0.24 -5.28
CA GLU A 65 9.10 1.60 -5.70
C GLU A 65 8.65 2.66 -4.68
N PHE A 66 7.44 2.52 -4.12
CA PHE A 66 6.95 3.39 -3.05
C PHE A 66 7.85 3.31 -1.81
N LEU A 67 8.20 2.10 -1.37
CA LEU A 67 9.05 1.88 -0.19
C LEU A 67 10.46 2.45 -0.40
N GLU A 68 10.98 2.41 -1.63
CA GLU A 68 12.29 2.95 -2.00
C GLU A 68 12.31 4.47 -2.17
N GLN A 69 11.16 5.14 -2.16
CA GLN A 69 11.05 6.58 -2.38
C GLN A 69 11.86 7.39 -1.35
N GLU A 70 12.53 8.44 -1.84
CA GLU A 70 13.18 9.42 -0.97
C GLU A 70 12.18 10.04 0.02
N GLY A 71 12.64 10.21 1.26
CA GLY A 71 11.79 10.64 2.40
C GLY A 71 11.07 9.51 3.13
N LEU A 72 11.01 8.30 2.56
CA LEU A 72 10.41 7.11 3.19
C LEU A 72 11.46 6.03 3.49
N LYS A 73 12.31 5.69 2.51
CA LYS A 73 13.23 4.52 2.55
C LYS A 73 14.10 4.39 3.80
N ASN A 74 14.39 5.51 4.46
CA ASN A 74 15.26 5.54 5.63
C ASN A 74 14.53 5.31 6.96
N ARG A 75 13.20 5.30 6.97
CA ARG A 75 12.38 5.10 8.18
C ARG A 75 12.42 3.65 8.62
N ARG A 76 12.35 3.43 9.94
CA ARG A 76 12.41 2.11 10.57
C ARG A 76 11.40 1.09 9.97
N PRO A 77 10.08 1.38 9.89
CA PRO A 77 9.12 0.42 9.33
C PRO A 77 9.36 0.13 7.84
N ILE A 78 9.81 1.13 7.09
CA ILE A 78 10.11 1.00 5.65
C ILE A 78 11.35 0.14 5.44
N LYS A 79 12.44 0.37 6.19
CA LYS A 79 13.65 -0.46 6.14
C LYS A 79 13.37 -1.92 6.46
N LEU A 80 12.59 -2.18 7.50
CA LEU A 80 12.20 -3.53 7.90
C LEU A 80 11.38 -4.21 6.79
N MET A 81 10.48 -3.47 6.15
CA MET A 81 9.70 -4.01 5.04
C MET A 81 10.60 -4.26 3.82
N LEU A 82 11.44 -3.31 3.43
CA LEU A 82 12.40 -3.46 2.33
C LEU A 82 13.38 -4.62 2.54
N SER A 83 13.84 -4.86 3.78
CA SER A 83 14.69 -6.02 4.04
C SER A 83 13.94 -7.31 3.72
N ARG A 84 12.67 -7.43 4.09
CA ARG A 84 11.84 -8.61 3.77
C ARG A 84 11.61 -8.79 2.27
N PHE A 85 11.42 -7.69 1.52
CA PHE A 85 11.34 -7.73 0.05
C PHE A 85 12.64 -8.19 -0.62
N ASN A 86 13.78 -8.02 0.05
CA ASN A 86 15.11 -8.30 -0.52
C ASN A 86 15.76 -9.56 0.07
N THR A 87 15.18 -10.18 1.12
CA THR A 87 15.69 -11.41 1.72
C THR A 87 15.44 -12.60 0.78
N PRO A 88 16.48 -13.34 0.38
CA PRO A 88 16.31 -14.55 -0.44
C PRO A 88 15.50 -15.63 0.29
N ARG A 89 14.62 -16.33 -0.43
CA ARG A 89 13.69 -17.35 0.12
C ARG A 89 14.35 -18.56 0.76
N ASP A 90 15.56 -18.89 0.33
CA ASP A 90 16.26 -20.12 0.72
C ASP A 90 16.86 -20.03 2.14
N GLU A 91 16.95 -18.80 2.66
CA GLU A 91 17.21 -18.56 4.05
C GLU A 91 15.91 -18.83 4.81
N LYS A 92 15.85 -19.97 5.50
CA LYS A 92 14.86 -20.17 6.56
C LYS A 92 14.83 -18.89 7.40
N PRO A 93 13.65 -18.33 7.70
CA PRO A 93 13.56 -17.17 8.58
C PRO A 93 13.81 -17.64 10.02
N ASP A 94 15.01 -18.15 10.30
CA ASP A 94 15.44 -18.59 11.63
C ASP A 94 15.70 -17.41 12.56
N SER A 95 15.46 -16.15 12.12
CA SER A 95 15.49 -14.99 13.03
C SER A 95 14.78 -13.75 12.45
N ILE A 96 13.49 -13.60 12.70
CA ILE A 96 12.83 -12.27 12.66
C ILE A 96 12.03 -11.96 13.94
N ALA A 97 12.24 -12.75 15.01
CA ALA A 97 11.94 -12.31 16.38
C ALA A 97 13.16 -11.52 16.88
N PRO A 98 13.20 -10.19 16.68
CA PRO A 98 12.91 -9.29 17.81
C PRO A 98 12.52 -7.87 17.35
N PHE A 99 11.23 -7.53 17.18
CA PHE A 99 10.92 -6.11 16.89
C PHE A 99 9.66 -5.51 17.51
N PHE A 100 8.80 -6.35 18.09
CA PHE A 100 7.81 -5.89 19.08
C PHE A 100 8.38 -5.93 20.51
N GLY A 101 9.68 -5.67 20.67
CA GLY A 101 10.36 -5.62 21.98
C GLY A 101 9.92 -4.47 22.91
N ASP A 102 8.71 -3.96 22.74
CA ASP A 102 8.03 -3.05 23.68
C ASP A 102 6.48 -3.08 23.57
N PHE A 103 5.92 -3.90 22.66
CA PHE A 103 4.50 -4.31 22.71
C PHE A 103 4.50 -5.78 23.16
N ASP A 104 4.73 -5.95 24.46
CA ASP A 104 4.99 -7.23 25.11
C ASP A 104 3.84 -8.22 24.92
N GLY A 105 4.20 -9.44 24.48
CA GLY A 105 3.41 -10.64 24.69
C GLY A 105 3.13 -11.50 23.45
N ARG A 106 4.03 -12.48 23.24
CA ARG A 106 3.84 -13.76 22.51
C ARG A 106 4.16 -13.75 21.01
N VAL A 107 5.43 -14.03 20.71
CA VAL A 107 5.86 -14.56 19.42
C VAL A 107 6.52 -15.90 19.66
N ASP A 108 5.70 -16.94 19.80
CA ASP A 108 6.12 -18.35 19.73
C ASP A 108 4.98 -19.14 19.08
N GLY A 109 5.25 -19.86 17.98
CA GLY A 109 4.57 -21.08 17.48
C GLY A 109 3.03 -21.12 17.28
N GLU A 110 2.27 -20.16 17.79
CA GLU A 110 0.80 -20.15 17.92
C GLU A 110 0.10 -19.26 16.88
N TYR A 111 0.85 -18.50 16.07
CA TYR A 111 0.28 -17.53 15.11
C TYR A 111 -0.72 -18.14 14.11
N ALA A 112 -0.51 -19.39 13.69
CA ALA A 112 -1.41 -20.07 12.75
C ALA A 112 -2.74 -20.53 13.41
N ASN A 113 -2.73 -20.83 14.72
CA ASN A 113 -3.92 -21.26 15.47
C ASN A 113 -4.73 -20.08 16.02
N GLU A 114 -4.08 -18.94 16.28
CA GLU A 114 -4.71 -17.75 16.88
C GLU A 114 -5.49 -16.91 15.87
N TRP A 115 -5.08 -16.89 14.60
CA TRP A 115 -5.75 -16.07 13.58
C TRP A 115 -7.05 -16.64 13.05
N ARG A 116 -7.33 -17.95 13.26
CA ARG A 116 -8.51 -18.66 12.72
C ARG A 116 -8.88 -18.11 11.34
N ILE A 117 -7.93 -18.16 10.40
CA ILE A 117 -8.06 -17.49 9.11
C ILE A 117 -9.26 -18.10 8.37
N THR A 118 -10.38 -17.40 8.41
CA THR A 118 -11.57 -17.69 7.62
C THR A 118 -11.93 -16.44 6.81
N ALA A 119 -12.71 -16.62 5.76
CA ALA A 119 -13.20 -15.51 4.95
C ALA A 119 -13.95 -14.47 5.81
N GLU A 120 -14.75 -14.92 6.79
CA GLU A 120 -15.50 -14.04 7.69
C GLU A 120 -14.58 -13.23 8.60
N ASN A 121 -13.57 -13.87 9.20
CA ASN A 121 -12.62 -13.18 10.08
C ASN A 121 -11.77 -12.17 9.31
N ILE A 122 -11.36 -12.51 8.08
CA ILE A 122 -10.68 -11.57 7.19
C ILE A 122 -11.60 -10.39 6.86
N ALA A 123 -12.85 -10.63 6.43
CA ALA A 123 -13.79 -9.57 6.09
C ALA A 123 -14.07 -8.62 7.25
N ALA A 124 -14.23 -9.15 8.47
CA ALA A 124 -14.42 -8.35 9.68
C ALA A 124 -13.21 -7.45 9.97
N ARG A 125 -11.99 -8.01 9.88
CA ARG A 125 -10.74 -7.26 10.07
C ARG A 125 -10.53 -6.20 8.99
N LEU A 126 -10.76 -6.55 7.73
CA LEU A 126 -10.75 -5.63 6.59
C LEU A 126 -11.69 -4.45 6.81
N THR A 127 -12.91 -4.72 7.28
CA THR A 127 -13.91 -3.68 7.55
C THR A 127 -13.39 -2.68 8.58
N LYS A 128 -12.74 -3.15 9.64
CA LYS A 128 -12.11 -2.26 10.63
C LYS A 128 -11.00 -1.42 10.01
N SER A 129 -10.08 -2.04 9.26
CA SER A 129 -8.97 -1.34 8.60
C SER A 129 -9.47 -0.26 7.63
N VAL A 130 -10.47 -0.59 6.81
CA VAL A 130 -11.08 0.34 5.85
C VAL A 130 -11.77 1.51 6.57
N ASN A 131 -12.53 1.24 7.63
CA ASN A 131 -13.20 2.29 8.41
C ASN A 131 -12.19 3.21 9.13
N ALA A 132 -11.09 2.64 9.63
CA ALA A 132 -10.00 3.41 10.25
C ALA A 132 -9.30 4.32 9.23
N CYS A 133 -8.98 3.79 8.05
CA CYS A 133 -8.39 4.55 6.95
C CYS A 133 -9.33 5.66 6.43
N GLU A 134 -10.63 5.37 6.30
CA GLU A 134 -11.63 6.37 5.92
C GLU A 134 -11.73 7.49 6.96
N LYS A 135 -11.73 7.13 8.25
CA LYS A 135 -11.73 8.11 9.34
C LYS A 135 -10.48 8.99 9.29
N PHE A 136 -9.30 8.37 9.15
CA PHE A 136 -8.05 9.08 8.99
C PHE A 136 -8.13 10.09 7.86
N LEU A 137 -8.58 9.66 6.68
CA LEU A 137 -8.73 10.53 5.50
C LEU A 137 -9.68 11.71 5.79
N LYS A 138 -10.85 11.45 6.35
CA LYS A 138 -11.85 12.49 6.70
C LYS A 138 -11.28 13.54 7.65
N ASP A 139 -10.43 13.13 8.59
CA ASP A 139 -9.86 14.02 9.60
C ASP A 139 -8.68 14.87 9.05
N ILE A 140 -7.95 14.41 8.04
CA ILE A 140 -6.83 15.16 7.44
C ILE A 140 -7.21 16.00 6.22
N GLN A 141 -8.29 15.64 5.51
CA GLN A 141 -8.67 16.31 4.28
C GLN A 141 -9.30 17.69 4.52
N VAL A 142 -9.25 18.55 3.50
CA VAL A 142 -10.05 19.77 3.45
C VAL A 142 -11.36 19.47 2.69
N PRO A 143 -12.54 19.61 3.32
CA PRO A 143 -13.81 19.39 2.66
C PRO A 143 -13.94 20.19 1.36
N GLY A 144 -14.39 19.53 0.29
CA GLY A 144 -14.60 20.13 -1.03
C GLY A 144 -13.33 20.42 -1.83
N LYS A 145 -12.12 20.19 -1.27
CA LYS A 145 -10.85 20.33 -2.00
C LYS A 145 -10.17 19.02 -2.28
N TYR A 146 -10.45 17.99 -1.49
CA TYR A 146 -9.89 16.66 -1.71
C TYR A 146 -10.46 16.02 -2.96
N LYS A 147 -9.57 15.52 -3.81
CA LYS A 147 -9.92 14.74 -5.01
C LYS A 147 -9.41 13.33 -4.80
N SER A 148 -10.32 12.35 -4.74
CA SER A 148 -9.89 10.96 -4.67
C SER A 148 -9.18 10.55 -5.95
N ALA A 149 -8.18 9.69 -5.83
CA ALA A 149 -7.52 9.07 -6.96
C ALA A 149 -8.45 8.09 -7.71
N TYR A 150 -9.52 7.61 -7.09
CA TYR A 150 -10.48 6.68 -7.69
C TYR A 150 -11.80 7.40 -7.99
N SER A 151 -12.33 7.19 -9.19
CA SER A 151 -13.62 7.77 -9.60
C SER A 151 -14.78 7.02 -8.95
N SER A 152 -15.98 7.57 -9.09
CA SER A 152 -17.21 6.87 -8.70
C SER A 152 -17.50 5.61 -9.53
N GLU A 153 -16.77 5.39 -10.62
CA GLU A 153 -16.91 4.20 -11.47
C GLU A 153 -16.11 3.01 -10.94
N ALA A 154 -15.04 3.27 -10.18
CA ALA A 154 -14.19 2.28 -9.52
C ALA A 154 -14.93 1.57 -8.38
N THR A 155 -15.84 0.68 -8.75
CA THR A 155 -16.72 -0.06 -7.84
C THR A 155 -16.37 -1.54 -7.85
N TRP A 156 -16.68 -2.25 -6.76
CA TRP A 156 -16.55 -3.71 -6.71
C TRP A 156 -17.30 -4.40 -7.86
N SER A 157 -18.53 -3.95 -8.16
CA SER A 157 -19.34 -4.47 -9.25
C SER A 157 -18.71 -4.26 -10.63
N GLY A 158 -18.12 -3.08 -10.86
CA GLY A 158 -17.49 -2.73 -12.13
C GLY A 158 -16.13 -3.41 -12.34
N SER A 159 -15.35 -3.55 -11.27
CA SER A 159 -13.95 -3.97 -11.34
C SER A 159 -13.71 -5.42 -10.96
N CYS A 160 -14.28 -5.87 -9.84
CA CYS A 160 -13.83 -7.09 -9.16
C CYS A 160 -14.78 -8.28 -9.36
N SER A 161 -16.06 -8.06 -9.67
CA SER A 161 -17.07 -9.14 -9.61
C SER A 161 -16.83 -10.29 -10.60
N LYS A 162 -16.15 -10.03 -11.72
CA LYS A 162 -15.80 -11.07 -12.70
C LYS A 162 -14.54 -11.85 -12.32
N LYS A 163 -13.60 -11.18 -11.67
CA LYS A 163 -12.27 -11.68 -11.31
C LYS A 163 -11.86 -11.14 -9.94
N PRO A 164 -12.50 -11.61 -8.87
CA PRO A 164 -12.28 -11.07 -7.52
C PRO A 164 -10.83 -11.25 -7.07
N GLU A 165 -10.12 -12.26 -7.60
CA GLU A 165 -8.71 -12.51 -7.38
C GLU A 165 -7.78 -11.39 -7.86
N GLU A 166 -8.14 -10.62 -8.90
CA GLU A 166 -7.32 -9.48 -9.35
C GLU A 166 -7.38 -8.34 -8.32
N CYS A 167 -8.55 -8.07 -7.73
CA CYS A 167 -8.68 -7.08 -6.65
C CYS A 167 -8.08 -7.57 -5.33
N ALA A 168 -8.15 -8.88 -5.05
CA ALA A 168 -7.43 -9.46 -3.92
C ALA A 168 -5.92 -9.30 -4.08
N ALA A 169 -5.39 -9.54 -5.28
CA ALA A 169 -3.98 -9.32 -5.59
C ALA A 169 -3.57 -7.85 -5.40
N VAL A 170 -4.40 -6.90 -5.84
CA VAL A 170 -4.16 -5.47 -5.57
C VAL A 170 -4.13 -5.21 -4.07
N PHE A 171 -5.14 -5.65 -3.33
CA PHE A 171 -5.24 -5.43 -1.89
C PHE A 171 -4.04 -6.00 -1.11
N VAL A 172 -3.74 -7.29 -1.30
CA VAL A 172 -2.59 -7.94 -0.67
C VAL A 172 -1.31 -7.24 -1.09
N GLY A 173 -1.22 -6.82 -2.35
CA GLY A 173 -0.03 -6.20 -2.86
C GLY A 173 0.26 -4.80 -2.32
N ILE A 174 -0.76 -4.00 -2.01
CA ILE A 174 -0.61 -2.67 -1.38
C ILE A 174 -0.55 -2.72 0.15
N ALA A 175 -0.79 -3.88 0.77
CA ALA A 175 -0.76 -4.00 2.22
C ALA A 175 0.55 -3.53 2.87
N PRO A 176 1.76 -3.81 2.33
CA PRO A 176 3.01 -3.25 2.85
C PRO A 176 3.06 -1.72 2.80
N MET A 177 2.58 -1.11 1.72
CA MET A 177 2.52 0.34 1.55
C MET A 177 1.61 0.97 2.63
N LEU A 178 0.42 0.39 2.84
CA LEU A 178 -0.54 0.83 3.85
C LEU A 178 -0.02 0.65 5.27
N TYR A 179 0.50 -0.54 5.59
CA TYR A 179 1.07 -0.85 6.90
C TYR A 179 2.19 0.13 7.25
N THR A 180 3.20 0.22 6.40
CA THR A 180 4.40 1.03 6.68
C THR A 180 4.10 2.52 6.69
N GLY A 181 3.17 3.01 5.87
CA GLY A 181 2.70 4.39 5.90
C GLY A 181 2.01 4.75 7.23
N LEU A 182 1.11 3.89 7.72
CA LEU A 182 0.42 4.10 8.99
C LEU A 182 1.36 4.01 10.19
N VAL A 183 2.26 3.02 10.22
CA VAL A 183 3.26 2.90 11.29
C VAL A 183 4.21 4.09 11.29
N SER A 184 4.65 4.54 10.11
CA SER A 184 5.51 5.73 10.01
C SER A 184 4.82 6.97 10.57
N LEU A 185 3.50 7.13 10.37
CA LEU A 185 2.75 8.24 10.94
C LEU A 185 2.62 8.13 12.46
N TRP A 186 2.39 6.92 13.00
CA TRP A 186 2.41 6.69 14.45
C TRP A 186 3.76 7.06 15.07
N GLU A 187 4.87 6.54 14.53
CA GLU A 187 6.22 6.88 15.00
C GLU A 187 6.51 8.38 14.89
N ALA A 188 6.11 9.02 13.78
CA ALA A 188 6.29 10.45 13.57
C ALA A 188 5.37 11.32 14.45
N THR A 189 4.49 10.74 15.27
CA THR A 189 3.65 11.44 16.24
C THR A 189 3.94 11.04 17.69
N ASP A 190 5.04 10.32 17.90
CA ASP A 190 5.53 9.90 19.20
C ASP A 190 5.64 11.07 20.19
N ALA A 191 5.26 10.82 21.44
CA ALA A 191 5.17 11.87 22.46
C ALA A 191 6.54 12.41 22.86
N ASP A 192 7.46 11.49 23.14
CA ASP A 192 8.78 11.81 23.64
C ASP A 192 9.54 12.60 22.58
N THR A 193 9.47 12.17 21.32
CA THR A 193 10.11 12.89 20.21
C THR A 193 9.67 14.36 20.12
N PHE A 194 8.39 14.65 20.37
CA PHE A 194 7.87 16.02 20.39
C PHE A 194 8.18 16.79 21.67
N GLU A 195 8.39 16.11 22.80
CA GLU A 195 8.82 16.74 24.05
C GLU A 195 10.28 17.17 23.98
N TRP A 196 11.16 16.29 23.50
CA TRP A 196 12.60 16.53 23.43
C TRP A 196 13.00 17.46 22.27
N LEU A 197 12.37 17.31 21.10
CA LEU A 197 12.78 18.01 19.86
C LEU A 197 11.58 18.53 19.03
N PRO A 198 10.70 19.39 19.58
CA PRO A 198 9.42 19.77 18.96
C PRO A 198 9.56 20.32 17.54
N SER A 199 10.53 21.22 17.30
CA SER A 199 10.74 21.83 15.99
C SER A 199 11.23 20.84 14.94
N ARG A 200 12.04 19.85 15.33
CA ARG A 200 12.53 18.81 14.43
C ARG A 200 11.43 17.79 14.15
N ALA A 201 10.71 17.37 15.18
CA ALA A 201 9.60 16.44 15.08
C ALA A 201 8.49 16.97 14.15
N GLN A 202 8.11 18.25 14.30
CA GLN A 202 7.13 18.88 13.41
C GLN A 202 7.60 18.92 11.95
N LYS A 203 8.88 19.25 11.68
CA LYS A 203 9.43 19.23 10.32
C LYS A 203 9.47 17.82 9.72
N ASP A 204 9.81 16.82 10.54
CA ASP A 204 9.81 15.42 10.10
C ASP A 204 8.40 14.94 9.74
N LEU A 205 7.41 15.25 10.57
CA LEU A 205 6.00 14.94 10.30
C LEU A 205 5.50 15.61 9.02
N GLU A 206 5.82 16.89 8.79
CA GLU A 206 5.48 17.59 7.55
C GLU A 206 6.13 16.97 6.32
N ALA A 207 7.41 16.57 6.43
CA ALA A 207 8.12 15.89 5.35
C ALA A 207 7.50 14.52 5.05
N LEU A 208 7.12 13.75 6.09
CA LEU A 208 6.45 12.46 5.95
C LEU A 208 5.10 12.60 5.25
N LEU A 209 4.24 13.50 5.70
CA LEU A 209 2.92 13.71 5.08
C LEU A 209 3.05 14.06 3.59
N LYS A 210 4.03 14.88 3.24
CA LYS A 210 4.34 15.18 1.83
C LYS A 210 4.80 13.95 1.06
N ALA A 211 5.66 13.12 1.66
CA ALA A 211 6.15 11.88 1.03
C ALA A 211 5.02 10.85 0.82
N LEU A 212 4.02 10.83 1.71
CA LEU A 212 2.77 10.06 1.59
C LEU A 212 1.72 10.73 0.69
N ARG A 213 2.10 11.77 -0.08
CA ARG A 213 1.26 12.51 -1.03
C ARG A 213 0.07 13.27 -0.42
N TYR A 214 0.12 13.54 0.88
CA TYR A 214 -0.78 14.48 1.54
C TYR A 214 -0.18 15.88 1.53
N ALA A 215 -0.46 16.61 0.45
CA ALA A 215 -0.02 17.98 0.26
C ALA A 215 -1.19 18.95 0.05
N LYS A 216 -0.88 20.26 0.08
CA LYS A 216 -1.85 21.31 -0.27
C LYS A 216 -2.21 21.23 -1.77
N PRO A 217 -3.42 21.64 -2.17
CA PRO A 217 -4.49 22.25 -1.36
C PRO A 217 -5.47 21.25 -0.73
N GLU A 218 -5.28 19.96 -0.98
CA GLU A 218 -6.26 18.90 -0.71
C GLU A 218 -6.28 18.48 0.77
N CYS A 219 -5.14 18.65 1.46
CA CYS A 219 -4.97 18.35 2.88
C CYS A 219 -4.87 19.62 3.74
N ARG A 220 -5.26 19.48 5.03
CA ARG A 220 -5.20 20.60 5.98
C ARG A 220 -3.79 21.15 6.09
N SER A 221 -3.67 22.46 6.05
CA SER A 221 -2.36 23.12 6.17
C SER A 221 -1.86 23.07 7.60
N LYS A 222 -0.56 22.79 7.79
CA LYS A 222 0.13 22.88 9.08
C LYS A 222 -0.52 21.99 10.15
N MET A 223 -0.77 20.72 9.81
CA MET A 223 -1.25 19.74 10.77
C MET A 223 -0.24 19.60 11.91
N ARG A 224 -0.74 19.77 13.14
CA ARG A 224 0.05 19.53 14.35
C ARG A 224 0.01 18.04 14.69
N ARG A 225 0.93 17.61 15.55
CA ARG A 225 0.89 16.27 16.16
C ARG A 225 -0.52 15.86 16.62
N SER A 226 -1.21 16.71 17.38
CA SER A 226 -2.54 16.43 17.90
C SER A 226 -3.58 16.17 16.81
N ASP A 227 -3.47 16.84 15.66
CA ASP A 227 -4.39 16.66 14.54
C ASP A 227 -4.18 15.28 13.90
N VAL A 228 -2.93 14.88 13.71
CA VAL A 228 -2.58 13.58 13.12
C VAL A 228 -2.90 12.43 14.08
N VAL A 229 -2.60 12.56 15.38
CA VAL A 229 -2.98 11.56 16.40
C VAL A 229 -4.50 11.38 16.44
N LYS A 230 -5.26 12.48 16.37
CA LYS A 230 -6.73 12.41 16.31
C LYS A 230 -7.20 11.69 15.05
N ALA A 231 -6.59 11.96 13.89
CA ALA A 231 -6.91 11.27 12.65
C ALA A 231 -6.60 9.76 12.72
N LEU A 232 -5.49 9.39 13.37
CA LEU A 232 -5.08 8.01 13.59
C LEU A 232 -5.84 7.30 14.72
N SER A 233 -6.77 7.95 15.42
CA SER A 233 -7.46 7.34 16.57
C SER A 233 -8.27 6.08 16.25
N GLY A 234 -8.60 5.83 14.97
CA GLY A 234 -9.21 4.56 14.53
C GLY A 234 -8.19 3.48 14.16
N VAL A 235 -6.92 3.83 14.00
CA VAL A 235 -5.83 2.93 13.58
C VAL A 235 -5.19 2.32 14.83
N GLY A 236 -5.88 1.34 15.40
CA GLY A 236 -5.38 0.55 16.52
C GLY A 236 -4.41 -0.55 16.11
N ILE A 237 -3.93 -1.29 17.10
CA ILE A 237 -3.04 -2.45 16.89
C ILE A 237 -3.70 -3.50 15.99
N ASP A 238 -5.01 -3.72 16.11
CA ASP A 238 -5.73 -4.71 15.30
C ASP A 238 -5.78 -4.34 13.81
N VAL A 239 -5.83 -3.05 13.47
CA VAL A 239 -5.73 -2.57 12.10
C VAL A 239 -4.32 -2.79 11.55
N LEU A 240 -3.30 -2.44 12.34
CA LEU A 240 -1.90 -2.60 11.95
C LEU A 240 -1.55 -4.09 11.78
N ASP A 241 -1.95 -4.95 12.71
CA ASP A 241 -1.75 -6.40 12.64
C ASP A 241 -2.42 -7.00 11.40
N THR A 242 -3.63 -6.54 11.08
CA THR A 242 -4.34 -6.99 9.87
C THR A 242 -3.55 -6.64 8.62
N LEU A 243 -3.10 -5.40 8.47
CA LEU A 243 -2.29 -4.99 7.32
C LEU A 243 -0.93 -5.68 7.31
N HIS A 244 -0.34 -5.92 8.48
CA HIS A 244 0.92 -6.65 8.62
C HIS A 244 0.79 -8.10 8.16
N LEU A 245 -0.29 -8.80 8.52
CA LEU A 245 -0.55 -10.16 8.06
C LEU A 245 -0.53 -10.24 6.53
N PHE A 246 -1.23 -9.33 5.85
CA PHE A 246 -1.25 -9.30 4.40
C PHE A 246 0.10 -8.85 3.82
N ALA A 247 0.84 -7.98 4.52
CA ALA A 247 2.19 -7.60 4.13
C ALA A 247 3.19 -8.76 4.27
N ASP A 248 3.02 -9.63 5.26
CA ASP A 248 3.87 -10.80 5.50
C ASP A 248 3.69 -11.89 4.46
N PHE A 249 2.56 -11.90 3.76
CA PHE A 249 2.37 -12.78 2.61
C PHE A 249 3.50 -12.63 1.58
N TRP A 250 4.06 -11.43 1.41
CA TRP A 250 5.24 -11.19 0.56
C TRP A 250 6.49 -11.91 1.05
N ALA A 251 6.77 -11.86 2.35
CA ALA A 251 7.96 -12.49 2.93
C ALA A 251 7.90 -14.02 2.83
N ILE A 252 6.70 -14.59 2.74
CA ILE A 252 6.47 -16.03 2.71
C ILE A 252 6.28 -16.55 1.26
N TYR A 253 5.72 -15.72 0.36
CA TYR A 253 5.29 -16.15 -0.98
C TYR A 253 5.66 -15.18 -2.14
N GLY A 254 6.33 -14.04 -1.91
CA GLY A 254 6.71 -13.01 -2.90
C GLY A 254 7.94 -13.37 -3.74
N SER A 255 8.01 -12.91 -5.01
CA SER A 255 8.72 -13.50 -6.15
C SER A 255 10.15 -14.02 -5.90
N GLY A 256 10.47 -15.19 -6.46
CA GLY A 256 11.84 -15.65 -6.64
C GLY A 256 12.67 -14.65 -7.47
N ASN A 257 13.98 -14.62 -7.22
CA ASN A 257 14.96 -13.76 -7.89
C ASN A 257 14.73 -13.70 -9.41
N GLU A 258 14.21 -12.58 -9.91
CA GLU A 258 14.48 -12.17 -11.28
C GLU A 258 15.88 -11.54 -11.27
N GLY A 259 16.87 -12.28 -11.79
CA GLY A 259 18.06 -11.66 -12.35
C GLY A 259 17.65 -10.64 -13.43
N PRO A 260 18.52 -9.69 -13.81
CA PRO A 260 18.14 -8.58 -14.67
C PRO A 260 17.60 -9.10 -16.00
N VAL A 261 16.28 -9.03 -16.17
CA VAL A 261 15.64 -9.28 -17.47
C VAL A 261 15.97 -8.08 -18.34
N GLY A 262 16.82 -8.32 -19.33
CA GLY A 262 17.18 -7.33 -20.34
C GLY A 262 15.92 -6.79 -20.99
N VAL A 263 15.73 -5.48 -20.88
CA VAL A 263 14.74 -4.74 -21.66
C VAL A 263 15.16 -4.83 -23.12
N GLU A 264 14.52 -5.72 -23.89
CA GLU A 264 14.55 -5.62 -25.34
C GLU A 264 13.82 -4.34 -25.75
N SER A 265 14.62 -3.36 -26.16
CA SER A 265 14.17 -2.11 -26.76
C SER A 265 13.27 -2.40 -27.97
N VAL A 266 12.01 -2.01 -27.86
CA VAL A 266 11.07 -1.92 -28.99
C VAL A 266 11.70 -1.01 -30.05
N LYS A 267 11.97 -1.55 -31.24
CA LYS A 267 12.36 -0.77 -32.42
C LYS A 267 11.19 0.16 -32.76
N ALA A 268 11.44 1.46 -32.73
CA ALA A 268 10.55 2.46 -33.32
C ALA A 268 10.46 2.20 -34.82
N GLU A 269 9.24 1.98 -35.30
CA GLU A 269 8.92 2.01 -36.73
C GLU A 269 9.09 3.44 -37.24
N GLU A 270 9.99 3.59 -38.20
CA GLU A 270 10.26 4.84 -38.90
C GLU A 270 9.10 5.09 -39.89
N HIS A 271 8.26 6.08 -39.57
CA HIS A 271 7.30 6.63 -40.51
C HIS A 271 8.06 7.39 -41.60
N VAL A 272 8.06 6.84 -42.82
CA VAL A 272 8.53 7.52 -44.03
C VAL A 272 7.48 8.52 -44.46
N GLU A 273 7.77 9.81 -44.31
CA GLU A 273 7.14 10.87 -45.09
C GLU A 273 8.15 11.98 -45.35
N ALA A 274 8.56 12.15 -46.60
CA ALA A 274 9.00 13.43 -47.13
C ALA A 274 8.96 13.39 -48.66
N GLY A 275 8.01 14.14 -49.21
CA GLY A 275 8.00 14.54 -50.60
C GLY A 275 9.12 15.53 -50.93
N GLU A 276 9.38 15.60 -52.23
CA GLU A 276 10.25 16.53 -52.97
C GLU A 276 10.34 17.97 -52.41
N SER A 277 11.54 18.55 -52.38
CA SER A 277 12.06 19.37 -53.50
C SER A 277 13.24 20.27 -53.11
N ALA A 278 14.11 20.46 -54.10
CA ALA A 278 14.88 21.66 -54.43
C ALA A 278 16.15 22.07 -53.61
N GLU A 279 17.27 21.91 -54.31
CA GLU A 279 18.24 22.97 -54.65
C GLU A 279 19.15 23.60 -53.57
N ASN A 280 20.42 23.19 -53.67
CA ASN A 280 21.59 24.05 -53.97
C ASN A 280 22.05 25.17 -53.01
N LEU A 281 23.34 25.00 -52.65
CA LEU A 281 24.44 25.98 -52.61
C LEU A 281 24.59 26.93 -51.41
N ARG A 282 25.66 26.65 -50.65
CA ARG A 282 26.73 27.56 -50.19
C ARG A 282 26.32 28.94 -49.62
N CYS A 283 26.42 29.07 -48.30
CA CYS A 283 27.47 29.79 -47.56
C CYS A 283 27.19 29.68 -46.06
#